data_AF-A0A0D6LLG8-F1
#
_entry.id   AF-A0A0D6LLG8-F1
#
_cell.length_a   1.000
_cell.length_b   1.000
_cell.length_c   1.000
_cell.angle_alpha   90.00
_cell.angle_beta   90.00
_cell.angle_gamma   90.00
#
_symmetry.space_group_name_H-M   'P 1'
#
loop_
_entity.id
_entity.type
_entity.pdbx_description
1 polymer ?
#
loop_
_entity_poly.entity_id
_entity_poly.type
_entity_poly.pdbx_seq_one_letter_code
_entity_poly.pdbx_strand_id
1 'polypeptide(L)'
;MGIEALENELILNVKFSFFEGGKPSGGEMFTMTYGLDNRCRYPEATLQSVVPLQFSPQLNAMAPAHLRFYALVDSPHAAWKVATIRRALLERTGASVEVVAECCFHVVLEEGADLEEFERCELQKLEWLLAPSPFDGRLTRHSQLSGTIKEIGPRLTFKTAYCTNALSALSAAGVRQVSRLERTTRYQFVGAIPDDETLLEIAGDRMTECIYTDDVDFTPIKGRENFIEIDVLGDPTNLDKANEELGLAFDKHDMLYYKDLFLNKLKRNPTDVELFDLAQSDSEHSRHWFFRGKLFVDGKERKDSITNPTPSRKRDVELADNNVLLIIFDVEV
;
A
#
# COMPACT_ATOMS: atom_id res chain seq x y z
N MET A 1 6.51 -47.94 -24.37
CA MET A 1 7.57 -47.95 -23.35
C MET A 1 7.12 -46.97 -22.29
N GLY A 2 6.94 -47.46 -21.06
CA GLY A 2 6.30 -46.73 -19.98
C GLY A 2 7.13 -45.55 -19.52
N ILE A 3 6.44 -44.43 -19.28
CA ILE A 3 6.97 -43.32 -18.51
C ILE A 3 6.47 -43.58 -17.08
N GLU A 4 7.38 -44.01 -16.21
CA GLU A 4 7.13 -44.11 -14.78
C GLU A 4 6.72 -42.74 -14.24
N ALA A 5 5.60 -42.71 -13.51
CA ALA A 5 5.17 -41.56 -12.75
C ALA A 5 6.14 -41.40 -11.57
N LEU A 6 7.01 -40.39 -11.64
CA LEU A 6 7.78 -39.94 -10.49
C LEU A 6 6.84 -39.14 -9.58
N GLU A 7 6.44 -39.77 -8.47
CA GLU A 7 5.81 -39.14 -7.32
C GLU A 7 6.75 -38.06 -6.77
N ASN A 8 6.45 -36.79 -7.07
CA ASN A 8 7.15 -35.66 -6.46
C ASN A 8 6.34 -35.19 -5.24
N GLU A 9 6.65 -35.75 -4.07
CA GLU A 9 6.23 -35.20 -2.78
C GLU A 9 7.08 -33.95 -2.47
N LEU A 10 6.43 -32.82 -2.21
CA LEU A 10 7.08 -31.69 -1.54
C LEU A 10 7.02 -31.95 -0.03
N ILE A 11 8.16 -31.90 0.65
CA ILE A 11 8.25 -32.04 2.12
C ILE A 11 8.67 -30.68 2.69
N LEU A 12 7.76 -30.04 3.42
CA LEU A 12 8.04 -28.82 4.17
C LEU A 12 8.11 -29.18 5.66
N ASN A 13 9.31 -29.06 6.24
CA ASN A 13 9.53 -29.25 7.67
C ASN A 13 9.38 -27.89 8.36
N VAL A 14 8.30 -27.70 9.11
CA VAL A 14 8.06 -26.48 9.88
C VAL A 14 8.18 -26.81 11.37
N LYS A 15 9.11 -26.13 12.05
CA LYS A 15 9.35 -26.32 13.49
C LYS A 15 8.51 -25.32 14.28
N PHE A 16 7.44 -25.80 14.90
CA PHE A 16 6.65 -24.99 15.82
C PHE A 16 7.20 -25.13 17.24
N SER A 17 7.29 -24.02 17.98
CA SER A 17 7.61 -24.01 19.41
C SER A 17 6.37 -23.53 20.16
N PHE A 18 5.69 -24.43 20.87
CA PHE A 18 4.54 -24.07 21.69
C PHE A 18 4.99 -23.72 23.11
N PHE A 19 4.42 -22.66 23.68
CA PHE A 19 4.62 -22.25 25.06
C PHE A 19 3.32 -22.47 25.84
N GLU A 20 3.26 -23.49 26.69
CA GLU A 20 2.21 -23.61 27.71
C GLU A 20 2.75 -23.12 29.06
N GLY A 21 2.04 -22.18 29.68
CA GLY A 21 2.31 -21.75 31.06
C GLY A 21 3.67 -21.09 31.31
N GLY A 22 4.31 -20.50 30.29
CA GLY A 22 5.56 -19.74 30.46
C GLY A 22 6.82 -20.59 30.66
N LYS A 23 6.78 -21.90 30.40
CA LYS A 23 7.99 -22.72 30.25
C LYS A 23 8.02 -23.35 28.84
N PRO A 24 9.18 -23.39 28.17
CA PRO A 24 9.29 -24.06 26.88
C PRO A 24 9.10 -25.57 27.08
N SER A 25 7.95 -26.11 26.66
CA SER A 25 7.79 -27.53 26.38
C SER A 25 8.56 -27.84 25.08
N GLY A 26 9.26 -28.97 25.04
CA GLY A 26 10.20 -29.32 23.98
C GLY A 26 9.65 -29.11 22.57
N GLY A 27 10.48 -28.56 21.69
CA GLY A 27 10.09 -28.30 20.30
C GLY A 27 9.84 -29.59 19.53
N GLU A 28 8.60 -29.81 19.11
CA GLU A 28 8.21 -30.92 18.24
C GLU A 28 8.53 -30.57 16.78
N MET A 29 9.09 -31.54 16.05
CA MET A 29 9.41 -31.40 14.64
C MET A 29 8.24 -31.97 13.84
N PHE A 30 7.50 -31.13 13.14
CA PHE A 30 6.37 -31.55 12.31
C PHE A 30 6.84 -31.73 10.87
N THR A 31 6.68 -32.94 10.33
CA THR A 31 6.89 -33.26 8.91
C THR A 31 5.55 -33.30 8.23
N MET A 32 5.32 -32.42 7.25
CA MET A 32 4.12 -32.40 6.44
C MET A 32 4.46 -32.87 5.01
N THR A 33 3.78 -33.92 4.55
CA THR A 33 3.88 -34.46 3.19
C THR A 33 2.63 -34.11 2.40
N TYR A 34 2.82 -33.59 1.18
CA TYR A 34 1.73 -33.27 0.26
C TYR A 34 1.51 -34.42 -0.74
N GLY A 35 0.28 -34.94 -0.82
CA GLY A 35 -0.17 -35.86 -1.87
C GLY A 35 -1.44 -35.31 -2.54
N LEU A 36 -1.41 -35.14 -3.87
CA LEU A 36 -2.46 -34.47 -4.65
C LEU A 36 -3.48 -35.48 -5.21
N ASP A 37 -4.76 -35.34 -4.84
CA ASP A 37 -5.89 -36.06 -5.48
C ASP A 37 -6.56 -35.14 -6.53
N ASN A 38 -6.76 -35.68 -7.74
CA ASN A 38 -6.97 -34.98 -9.01
C ASN A 38 -8.44 -34.56 -9.26
N ARG A 39 -9.17 -34.09 -8.24
CA ARG A 39 -10.62 -33.84 -8.32
C ARG A 39 -11.00 -32.39 -8.09
N CYS A 40 -10.77 -31.53 -9.09
CA CYS A 40 -11.49 -30.27 -9.25
C CYS A 40 -11.70 -30.00 -10.76
N ARG A 41 -12.94 -30.15 -11.22
CA ARG A 41 -13.39 -29.69 -12.55
C ARG A 41 -14.00 -28.29 -12.39
N TYR A 42 -13.61 -27.37 -13.27
CA TYR A 42 -14.18 -26.01 -13.34
C TYR A 42 -15.28 -25.96 -14.41
N PRO A 43 -16.39 -25.23 -14.20
CA PRO A 43 -17.38 -24.97 -15.25
C PRO A 43 -16.91 -23.86 -16.22
N GLU A 44 -17.22 -24.02 -17.50
CA GLU A 44 -16.88 -23.07 -18.58
C GLU A 44 -17.75 -21.81 -18.50
N ALA A 45 -17.12 -20.63 -18.44
CA ALA A 45 -17.80 -19.34 -18.56
C ALA A 45 -17.55 -18.71 -19.95
N THR A 46 -18.63 -18.33 -20.64
CA THR A 46 -18.58 -17.70 -21.96
C THR A 46 -18.53 -16.17 -21.81
N LEU A 47 -17.41 -15.54 -22.21
CA LEU A 47 -17.23 -14.09 -22.19
C LEU A 47 -17.82 -13.46 -23.47
N GLN A 48 -18.79 -12.55 -23.31
CA GLN A 48 -19.29 -11.68 -24.37
C GLN A 48 -18.39 -10.43 -24.51
N SER A 49 -18.21 -10.01 -25.77
CA SER A 49 -17.29 -8.98 -26.24
C SER A 49 -17.45 -7.60 -25.58
N VAL A 50 -16.33 -7.00 -25.13
CA VAL A 50 -16.24 -5.61 -24.69
C VAL A 50 -15.70 -4.74 -25.84
N VAL A 51 -16.42 -3.66 -26.18
CA VAL A 51 -16.03 -2.70 -27.23
C VAL A 51 -15.12 -1.63 -26.60
N PRO A 52 -13.94 -1.32 -27.16
CA PRO A 52 -13.05 -0.31 -26.60
C PRO A 52 -13.51 1.12 -26.93
N LEU A 53 -13.62 1.96 -25.90
CA LEU A 53 -13.76 3.41 -26.02
C LEU A 53 -12.39 4.03 -26.38
N GLN A 54 -12.34 4.75 -27.51
CA GLN A 54 -11.15 5.49 -27.94
C GLN A 54 -10.96 6.74 -27.07
N PHE A 55 -9.75 6.90 -26.51
CA PHE A 55 -9.30 8.15 -25.89
C PHE A 55 -8.24 8.82 -26.77
N SER A 56 -8.41 10.12 -27.00
CA SER A 56 -7.47 10.98 -27.75
C SER A 56 -6.30 11.43 -26.87
N PRO A 57 -5.11 11.70 -27.44
CA PRO A 57 -3.92 12.06 -26.67
C PRO A 57 -3.99 13.49 -26.14
N GLN A 58 -3.51 13.69 -24.91
CA GLN A 58 -3.52 14.96 -24.20
C GLN A 58 -2.54 15.99 -24.80
N LEU A 59 -3.06 17.21 -24.90
CA LEU A 59 -2.38 18.47 -25.20
C LEU A 59 -1.27 18.76 -24.17
N ASN A 60 -0.22 19.49 -24.59
CA ASN A 60 0.86 20.00 -23.75
C ASN A 60 0.36 20.56 -22.41
N ALA A 61 0.59 19.83 -21.31
CA ALA A 61 0.14 20.24 -19.98
C ALA A 61 1.03 21.39 -19.46
N MET A 62 0.42 22.51 -19.11
CA MET A 62 1.12 23.56 -18.35
C MET A 62 1.31 23.09 -16.91
N ALA A 63 2.43 23.46 -16.28
CA ALA A 63 2.66 23.14 -14.87
C ALA A 63 1.49 23.69 -14.03
N PRO A 64 0.92 22.89 -13.11
CA PRO A 64 -0.22 23.30 -12.33
C PRO A 64 0.15 24.46 -11.43
N ALA A 65 -0.74 25.44 -11.36
CA ALA A 65 -0.63 26.59 -10.49
C ALA A 65 -0.47 26.14 -9.02
N HIS A 66 0.55 26.64 -8.33
CA HIS A 66 0.92 26.21 -6.98
C HIS A 66 1.05 27.40 -6.02
N LEU A 67 0.29 27.36 -4.93
CA LEU A 67 0.33 28.34 -3.84
C LEU A 67 0.84 27.70 -2.55
N ARG A 68 1.57 28.51 -1.79
CA ARG A 68 2.08 28.14 -0.46
C ARG A 68 1.51 29.06 0.59
N PHE A 69 1.02 28.44 1.66
CA PHE A 69 0.59 29.15 2.86
C PHE A 69 1.32 28.59 4.07
N TYR A 70 1.62 29.46 5.04
CA TYR A 70 2.42 29.13 6.21
C TYR A 70 1.64 29.42 7.48
N ALA A 71 1.86 28.60 8.50
CA ALA A 71 1.32 28.84 9.84
C ALA A 71 2.32 28.36 10.88
N LEU A 72 2.56 29.16 11.93
CA LEU A 72 3.38 28.72 13.05
C LEU A 72 2.68 27.58 13.79
N VAL A 73 3.46 26.57 14.17
CA VAL A 73 2.92 25.40 14.87
C VAL A 73 3.01 25.63 16.37
N ASP A 74 1.98 26.22 16.95
CA ASP A 74 1.85 26.37 18.40
C ASP A 74 0.96 25.24 18.96
N SER A 75 1.52 24.03 19.04
CA SER A 75 0.84 22.89 19.65
C SER A 75 1.77 22.13 20.59
N PRO A 76 1.25 21.51 21.68
CA PRO A 76 2.06 20.68 22.57
C PRO A 76 2.81 19.56 21.84
N HIS A 77 2.19 18.98 20.82
CA HIS A 77 2.81 17.93 20.01
C HIS A 77 4.00 18.46 19.19
N ALA A 78 3.84 19.62 18.55
CA ALA A 78 4.93 20.24 17.80
C ALA A 78 6.10 20.66 18.70
N ALA A 79 5.80 21.22 19.88
CA ALA A 79 6.80 21.55 20.88
C ALA A 79 7.59 20.30 21.33
N TRP A 80 6.89 19.19 21.58
CA TRP A 80 7.52 17.91 21.90
C TRP A 80 8.39 17.37 20.76
N LYS A 81 7.92 17.45 19.51
CA LYS A 81 8.67 16.99 18.33
C LYS A 81 9.95 17.82 18.14
N VAL A 82 9.85 19.14 18.23
CA VAL A 82 10.99 20.06 18.19
C VAL A 82 11.99 19.77 19.32
N ALA A 83 11.53 19.53 20.55
CA ALA A 83 12.41 19.17 21.67
C ALA A 83 13.13 17.83 21.44
N THR A 84 12.46 16.86 20.82
CA THR A 84 13.05 15.56 20.48
C THR A 84 14.15 15.71 19.43
N ILE A 85 13.91 16.52 18.39
CA ILE A 85 14.92 16.84 17.36
C ILE A 85 16.13 17.52 18.00
N ARG A 86 15.92 18.54 18.84
CA ARG A 86 16.99 19.25 19.55
C ARG A 86 17.85 18.29 20.37
N ARG A 87 17.23 17.37 21.12
CA ARG A 87 17.95 16.36 21.93
C ARG A 87 18.77 15.41 21.04
N ALA A 88 18.18 14.87 19.99
CA ALA A 88 18.86 13.96 19.08
C ALA A 88 20.05 14.63 18.37
N LEU A 89 19.91 15.90 17.97
CA LEU A 89 21.01 16.66 17.37
C LEU A 89 22.12 16.96 18.37
N LEU A 90 21.79 17.28 19.62
CA LEU A 90 22.79 17.49 20.67
C LEU A 90 23.60 16.22 20.93
N GLU A 91 22.93 15.06 21.01
CA GLU A 91 23.58 13.75 21.22
C GLU A 91 24.52 13.37 20.07
N ARG A 92 24.13 13.69 18.81
CA ARG A 92 24.92 13.34 17.62
C ARG A 92 26.04 14.32 17.30
N THR A 93 25.82 15.62 17.48
CA THR A 93 26.74 16.68 17.04
C THR A 93 27.55 17.29 18.18
N GLY A 94 27.13 17.08 19.43
CA GLY A 94 27.72 17.72 20.61
C GLY A 94 27.44 19.23 20.71
N ALA A 95 26.66 19.81 19.79
CA ALA A 95 26.32 21.22 19.76
C ALA A 95 24.83 21.45 20.07
N SER A 96 24.54 22.49 20.84
CA SER A 96 23.16 22.94 21.05
C SER A 96 22.66 23.61 19.77
N VAL A 97 21.49 23.17 19.28
CA VAL A 97 20.84 23.71 18.09
C VAL A 97 19.48 24.26 18.49
N GLU A 98 19.19 25.50 18.11
CA GLU A 98 17.84 26.05 18.21
C GLU A 98 17.06 25.64 16.97
N VAL A 99 15.88 25.06 17.19
CA VAL A 99 15.00 24.56 16.12
C VAL A 99 13.64 25.21 16.24
N VAL A 100 13.17 25.82 15.16
CA VAL A 100 11.82 26.41 15.05
C VAL A 100 11.08 25.70 13.92
N ALA A 101 9.79 25.40 14.13
CA ALA A 101 8.97 24.70 13.14
C ALA A 101 7.78 25.55 12.69
N GLU A 102 7.47 25.50 11.39
CA GLU A 102 6.23 26.02 10.82
C GLU A 102 5.56 24.94 9.96
N CYS A 103 4.24 24.99 9.84
CA CYS A 103 3.51 24.22 8.85
C CYS A 103 3.51 24.97 7.52
N CYS A 104 3.66 24.24 6.42
CA CYS A 104 3.40 24.76 5.07
C CYS A 104 2.27 23.96 4.42
N PHE A 105 1.34 24.66 3.80
CA PHE A 105 0.23 24.10 3.04
C PHE A 105 0.51 24.35 1.57
N HIS A 106 0.65 23.26 0.82
CA HIS A 106 0.81 23.28 -0.64
C HIS A 106 -0.57 23.15 -1.27
N VAL A 107 -1.09 24.26 -1.81
CA VAL A 107 -2.38 24.32 -2.51
C VAL A 107 -2.07 24.28 -4.01
N VAL A 108 -2.38 23.17 -4.66
CA VAL A 108 -2.19 22.97 -6.10
C VAL A 108 -3.55 23.10 -6.77
N LEU A 109 -3.63 23.96 -7.77
CA LEU A 109 -4.86 24.23 -8.50
C LEU A 109 -5.05 23.27 -9.67
N GLU A 110 -6.27 23.24 -10.22
CA GLU A 110 -6.55 22.60 -11.49
C GLU A 110 -5.85 23.33 -12.65
N GLU A 111 -5.62 22.61 -13.75
CA GLU A 111 -4.95 23.17 -14.92
C GLU A 111 -5.78 24.32 -15.54
N GLY A 112 -5.12 25.44 -15.83
CA GLY A 112 -5.78 26.64 -16.38
C GLY A 112 -6.46 27.55 -15.35
N ALA A 113 -6.37 27.25 -14.05
CA ALA A 113 -6.84 28.16 -13.00
C ALA A 113 -5.96 29.41 -12.89
N ASP A 114 -6.59 30.59 -12.76
CA ASP A 114 -5.90 31.84 -12.47
C ASP A 114 -5.57 31.93 -10.97
N LEU A 115 -4.27 32.00 -10.65
CA LEU A 115 -3.75 32.07 -9.28
C LEU A 115 -4.22 33.30 -8.53
N GLU A 116 -4.19 34.47 -9.18
CA GLU A 116 -4.50 35.75 -8.53
C GLU A 116 -6.00 35.86 -8.27
N GLU A 117 -6.82 35.43 -9.23
CA GLU A 117 -8.27 35.39 -9.06
C GLU A 117 -8.68 34.38 -7.98
N PHE A 118 -8.12 33.17 -8.02
CA PHE A 118 -8.39 32.14 -7.02
C PHE A 118 -8.08 32.63 -5.61
N GLU A 119 -6.87 33.19 -5.42
CA GLU A 119 -6.48 33.69 -4.11
C GLU A 119 -7.42 34.82 -3.66
N ARG A 120 -7.69 35.80 -4.51
CA ARG A 120 -8.58 36.93 -4.15
C ARG A 120 -9.97 36.46 -3.71
N CYS A 121 -10.52 35.43 -4.35
CA CYS A 121 -11.87 34.95 -4.08
C CYS A 121 -11.94 33.98 -2.89
N GLU A 122 -10.91 33.15 -2.69
CA GLU A 122 -10.98 32.01 -1.77
C GLU A 122 -10.11 32.17 -0.52
N LEU A 123 -9.24 33.19 -0.44
CA LEU A 123 -8.31 33.40 0.69
C LEU A 123 -9.00 33.35 2.05
N GLN A 124 -10.14 34.02 2.21
CA GLN A 124 -10.86 34.04 3.49
C GLN A 124 -11.33 32.64 3.92
N LYS A 125 -11.77 31.81 2.97
CA LYS A 125 -12.18 30.43 3.26
C LYS A 125 -10.97 29.55 3.58
N LEU A 126 -9.85 29.75 2.87
CA LEU A 126 -8.60 29.04 3.11
C LEU A 126 -8.02 29.38 4.49
N GLU A 127 -8.05 30.65 4.89
CA GLU A 127 -7.66 31.08 6.24
C GLU A 127 -8.47 30.34 7.31
N TRP A 128 -9.79 30.23 7.13
CA TRP A 128 -10.65 29.56 8.10
C TRP A 128 -10.45 28.04 8.15
N LEU A 129 -10.23 27.40 7.00
CA LEU A 129 -10.12 25.94 6.89
C LEU A 129 -8.72 25.40 7.20
N LEU A 130 -7.66 26.16 6.89
CA LEU A 130 -6.27 25.71 7.03
C LEU A 130 -5.61 26.22 8.30
N ALA A 131 -6.17 27.23 8.96
CA ALA A 131 -5.62 27.73 10.22
C ALA A 131 -5.51 26.60 11.27
N PRO A 132 -4.35 26.43 11.93
CA PRO A 132 -4.16 25.39 12.96
C PRO A 132 -5.12 25.51 14.15
N SER A 133 -5.55 26.75 14.44
CA SER A 133 -6.60 27.08 15.38
C SER A 133 -7.61 27.97 14.67
N PRO A 134 -8.93 27.67 14.72
CA PRO A 134 -9.96 28.51 14.11
C PRO A 134 -10.09 29.89 14.79
N PHE A 135 -9.41 30.11 15.92
CA PHE A 135 -9.50 31.35 16.71
C PHE A 135 -8.21 32.18 16.68
N ASP A 136 -7.04 31.53 16.61
CA ASP A 136 -5.73 32.20 16.76
C ASP A 136 -4.78 31.95 15.58
N GLY A 137 -5.16 31.11 14.62
CA GLY A 137 -4.30 30.74 13.50
C GLY A 137 -4.16 31.88 12.49
N ARG A 138 -2.94 32.41 12.34
CA ARG A 138 -2.57 33.30 11.24
C ARG A 138 -1.98 32.47 10.12
N LEU A 139 -2.78 32.25 9.07
CA LEU A 139 -2.28 31.74 7.80
C LEU A 139 -1.60 32.90 7.05
N THR A 140 -0.37 32.71 6.57
CA THR A 140 0.40 33.76 5.89
C THR A 140 0.92 33.29 4.53
N ARG A 141 1.08 34.22 3.59
CA ARG A 141 1.71 33.95 2.28
C ARG A 141 3.22 33.86 2.33
N HIS A 142 3.83 34.46 3.35
CA HIS A 142 5.26 34.45 3.56
C HIS A 142 5.60 33.59 4.76
N SER A 143 6.67 32.80 4.61
CA SER A 143 7.27 32.04 5.70
C SER A 143 7.70 32.99 6.81
N GLN A 144 7.50 32.57 8.05
CA GLN A 144 7.97 33.31 9.22
C GLN A 144 9.38 32.87 9.64
N LEU A 145 9.88 31.80 9.03
CA LEU A 145 11.22 31.30 9.21
C LEU A 145 12.21 32.05 8.32
N SER A 146 13.47 32.10 8.75
CA SER A 146 14.56 32.77 8.02
C SER A 146 15.83 31.93 8.02
N GLY A 147 16.68 32.08 7.00
CA GLY A 147 17.95 31.33 6.92
C GLY A 147 17.77 29.93 6.33
N THR A 148 18.52 28.95 6.84
CA THR A 148 18.50 27.58 6.30
C THR A 148 17.30 26.81 6.82
N ILE A 149 16.42 26.41 5.91
CA ILE A 149 15.17 25.69 6.19
C ILE A 149 15.25 24.32 5.53
N LYS A 150 14.81 23.29 6.26
CA LYS A 150 14.57 21.96 5.70
C LYS A 150 13.11 21.61 5.85
N GLU A 151 12.52 21.13 4.77
CA GLU A 151 11.10 20.82 4.71
C GLU A 151 10.89 19.31 4.59
N ILE A 152 10.02 18.77 5.43
CA ILE A 152 9.60 17.38 5.40
C ILE A 152 8.14 17.32 4.98
N GLY A 153 7.87 16.56 3.93
CA GLY A 153 6.54 16.35 3.39
C GLY A 153 6.30 14.91 2.98
N PRO A 154 5.06 14.54 2.66
CA PRO A 154 4.75 13.21 2.15
C PRO A 154 5.46 12.98 0.80
N ARG A 155 5.78 11.72 0.50
CA ARG A 155 6.32 11.37 -0.82
C ARG A 155 5.35 11.78 -1.92
N LEU A 156 5.89 12.33 -3.00
CA LEU A 156 5.10 12.90 -4.09
C LEU A 156 4.30 11.87 -4.89
N THR A 157 4.66 10.57 -4.76
CA THR A 157 4.07 9.44 -5.49
C THR A 157 2.64 9.08 -5.10
N PHE A 158 2.15 9.54 -3.95
CA PHE A 158 0.78 9.28 -3.50
C PHE A 158 0.14 10.52 -2.91
N LYS A 159 -1.20 10.54 -2.86
CA LYS A 159 -1.97 11.56 -2.14
C LYS A 159 -2.21 11.10 -0.71
N THR A 160 -1.99 11.98 0.27
CA THR A 160 -2.22 11.63 1.68
C THR A 160 -3.71 11.55 2.02
N ALA A 161 -4.05 10.88 3.13
CA ALA A 161 -5.40 10.94 3.69
C ALA A 161 -5.80 12.37 4.07
N TYR A 162 -4.83 13.20 4.49
CA TYR A 162 -5.03 14.63 4.72
C TYR A 162 -5.50 15.34 3.45
N CYS A 163 -4.85 15.10 2.31
CA CYS A 163 -5.26 15.66 1.02
C CYS A 163 -6.70 15.28 0.69
N THR A 164 -7.06 14.01 0.78
CA THR A 164 -8.44 13.55 0.46
C THR A 164 -9.48 14.24 1.33
N ASN A 165 -9.24 14.31 2.64
CA ASN A 165 -10.17 14.94 3.58
C ASN A 165 -10.24 16.46 3.40
N ALA A 166 -9.10 17.11 3.18
CA ALA A 166 -9.03 18.55 3.00
C ALA A 166 -9.69 18.99 1.69
N LEU A 167 -9.52 18.25 0.60
CA LEU A 167 -10.24 18.48 -0.65
C LEU A 167 -11.76 18.31 -0.48
N SER A 168 -12.20 17.32 0.30
CA SER A 168 -13.62 17.13 0.62
C SER A 168 -14.20 18.32 1.39
N ALA A 169 -13.47 18.82 2.39
CA ALA A 169 -13.87 20.00 3.16
C ALA A 169 -13.90 21.28 2.31
N LEU A 170 -12.90 21.48 1.45
CA LEU A 170 -12.84 22.60 0.50
C LEU A 170 -14.03 22.56 -0.47
N SER A 171 -14.33 21.40 -1.04
CA SER A 171 -15.47 21.20 -1.94
C SER A 171 -16.80 21.51 -1.25
N ALA A 172 -16.97 21.08 0.01
CA ALA A 172 -18.14 21.40 0.81
C ALA A 172 -18.26 22.91 1.12
N ALA A 173 -17.14 23.62 1.26
CA ALA A 173 -17.09 25.08 1.39
C ALA A 173 -17.21 25.83 0.05
N GLY A 174 -17.39 25.12 -1.06
CA GLY A 174 -17.54 25.68 -2.41
C GLY A 174 -16.23 26.00 -3.12
N VAL A 175 -15.07 25.61 -2.56
CA VAL A 175 -13.75 25.74 -3.19
C VAL A 175 -13.45 24.46 -3.97
N ARG A 176 -13.56 24.51 -5.31
CA ARG A 176 -13.44 23.32 -6.17
C ARG A 176 -12.23 23.34 -7.09
N GLN A 177 -11.56 24.48 -7.20
CA GLN A 177 -10.44 24.71 -8.10
C GLN A 177 -9.12 24.10 -7.60
N VAL A 178 -9.13 23.41 -6.44
CA VAL A 178 -7.95 22.81 -5.82
C VAL A 178 -7.88 21.32 -6.18
N SER A 179 -6.83 20.92 -6.89
CA SER A 179 -6.61 19.54 -7.35
C SER A 179 -5.84 18.69 -6.32
N ARG A 180 -5.02 19.34 -5.49
CA ARG A 180 -4.24 18.71 -4.42
C ARG A 180 -3.96 19.71 -3.29
N LEU A 181 -4.06 19.23 -2.05
CA LEU A 181 -3.70 20.00 -0.85
C LEU A 181 -2.87 19.12 0.08
N GLU A 182 -1.61 19.48 0.29
CA GLU A 182 -0.72 18.76 1.21
C GLU A 182 -0.25 19.66 2.34
N ARG A 183 -0.03 19.06 3.52
CA ARG A 183 0.55 19.74 4.67
C ARG A 183 1.94 19.17 4.95
N THR A 184 2.92 20.04 5.04
CA THR A 184 4.32 19.74 5.33
C THR A 184 4.77 20.43 6.61
N THR A 185 5.92 20.01 7.15
CA THR A 185 6.57 20.67 8.28
C THR A 185 7.94 21.20 7.85
N ARG A 186 8.16 22.48 8.07
CA ARG A 186 9.42 23.17 7.78
C ARG A 186 10.15 23.43 9.09
N TYR A 187 11.44 23.12 9.13
CA TYR A 187 12.31 23.31 10.28
C TYR A 187 13.40 24.31 9.94
N GLN A 188 13.50 25.38 10.73
CA GLN A 188 14.64 26.29 10.74
C GLN A 188 15.62 25.83 11.81
N PHE A 189 16.90 25.75 11.42
CA PHE A 189 17.99 25.42 12.32
C PHE A 189 18.89 26.65 12.52
N VAL A 190 19.18 26.99 13.77
CA VAL A 190 20.18 28.00 14.12
C VAL A 190 21.34 27.28 14.82
N GLY A 191 22.47 27.17 14.13
CA GLY A 191 23.65 26.41 14.58
C GLY A 191 24.03 25.31 13.60
N ALA A 192 24.35 24.11 14.11
CA ALA A 192 24.65 22.94 13.28
C ALA A 192 23.41 22.49 12.52
N ILE A 193 23.52 22.40 11.19
CA ILE A 193 22.44 21.97 10.30
C ILE A 193 22.65 20.48 10.00
N PRO A 194 21.68 19.61 10.28
CA PRO A 194 21.78 18.20 9.92
C PRO A 194 21.73 18.01 8.41
N ASP A 195 22.39 16.96 7.93
CA ASP A 195 22.16 16.46 6.57
C ASP A 195 20.73 15.87 6.44
N ASP A 196 20.30 15.66 5.20
CA ASP A 196 18.93 15.25 4.88
C ASP A 196 18.59 13.85 5.39
N GLU A 197 19.56 12.92 5.37
CA GLU A 197 19.36 11.54 5.86
C GLU A 197 19.17 11.53 7.37
N THR A 198 20.05 12.22 8.09
CA THR A 198 19.98 12.43 9.54
C THR A 198 18.67 13.10 9.95
N LEU A 199 18.24 14.13 9.23
CA LEU A 199 17.01 14.82 9.53
C LEU A 199 15.79 13.91 9.32
N LEU A 200 15.75 13.18 8.21
CA LEU A 200 14.64 12.27 7.92
C LEU A 200 14.56 11.13 8.93
N GLU A 201 15.70 10.63 9.42
CA GLU A 201 15.76 9.62 10.49
C GLU A 201 15.20 10.12 11.82
N ILE A 202 15.48 11.37 12.20
CA ILE A 202 15.08 11.93 13.49
C ILE A 202 13.63 12.46 13.47
N ALA A 203 13.23 13.10 12.38
CA ALA A 203 12.04 13.96 12.33
C ALA A 203 10.94 13.47 11.38
N GLY A 204 11.20 12.48 10.53
CA GLY A 204 10.23 11.97 9.57
C GLY A 204 10.14 10.45 9.50
N ASP A 205 9.24 9.96 8.66
CA ASP A 205 9.10 8.54 8.34
C ASP A 205 9.70 8.25 6.96
N ARG A 206 10.76 7.44 6.91
CA ARG A 206 11.44 7.05 5.67
C ARG A 206 10.52 6.37 4.65
N MET A 207 9.45 5.70 5.09
CA MET A 207 8.54 4.99 4.19
C MET A 207 7.56 5.95 3.51
N THR A 208 7.11 6.98 4.21
CA THR A 208 5.98 7.82 3.77
C THR A 208 6.35 9.28 3.49
N GLU A 209 7.48 9.77 4.01
CA GLU A 209 7.92 11.16 3.90
C GLU A 209 9.29 11.28 3.21
N CYS A 210 9.60 12.48 2.74
CA CYS A 210 10.90 12.85 2.17
C CYS A 210 11.22 14.33 2.42
N ILE A 211 12.49 14.69 2.26
CA ILE A 211 12.92 16.09 2.28
C ILE A 211 12.54 16.75 0.95
N TYR A 212 11.90 17.92 1.03
CA TYR A 212 11.53 18.74 -0.12
C TYR A 212 12.64 19.73 -0.47
N THR A 213 12.84 19.93 -1.76
CA THR A 213 13.63 21.04 -2.33
C THR A 213 12.78 22.29 -2.47
N ASP A 214 13.38 23.44 -2.79
CA ASP A 214 12.63 24.69 -2.96
C ASP A 214 11.58 24.61 -4.09
N ASP A 215 11.92 23.91 -5.18
CA ASP A 215 11.07 23.69 -6.34
C ASP A 215 10.39 22.31 -6.27
N VAL A 216 9.37 22.19 -5.42
CA VAL A 216 8.59 20.94 -5.28
C VAL A 216 7.58 20.82 -6.41
N ASP A 217 7.69 19.74 -7.19
CA ASP A 217 6.74 19.44 -8.25
C ASP A 217 5.68 18.43 -7.78
N PHE A 218 4.41 18.87 -7.75
CA PHE A 218 3.27 18.03 -7.39
C PHE A 218 2.54 17.44 -8.61
N THR A 219 3.09 17.65 -9.82
CA THR A 219 2.55 17.00 -11.01
C THR A 219 2.54 15.48 -10.82
N PRO A 220 1.47 14.80 -11.24
CA PRO A 220 1.44 13.35 -11.23
C PRO A 220 2.61 12.80 -12.06
N ILE A 221 3.48 12.02 -11.41
CA ILE A 221 4.76 11.55 -11.98
C ILE A 221 4.55 10.68 -13.23
N LYS A 222 3.39 10.04 -13.37
CA LYS A 222 3.09 9.13 -14.49
C LYS A 222 1.62 9.23 -14.93
N GLY A 223 1.42 9.35 -16.24
CA GLY A 223 0.13 9.11 -16.87
C GLY A 223 -0.26 7.63 -16.82
N ARG A 224 -1.43 7.30 -17.36
CA ARG A 224 -1.87 5.90 -17.45
C ARG A 224 -0.90 5.09 -18.32
N GLU A 225 -0.21 4.13 -17.72
CA GLU A 225 0.61 3.17 -18.45
C GLU A 225 -0.27 2.16 -19.19
N ASN A 226 0.20 1.68 -20.34
CA ASN A 226 -0.46 0.59 -21.07
C ASN A 226 -0.11 -0.74 -20.40
N PHE A 227 -1.04 -1.69 -20.43
CA PHE A 227 -0.76 -3.07 -20.02
C PHE A 227 0.23 -3.72 -21.00
N ILE A 228 0.93 -4.74 -20.52
CA ILE A 228 1.94 -5.47 -21.28
C ILE A 228 1.43 -6.88 -21.55
N GLU A 229 1.52 -7.34 -22.79
CA GLU A 229 1.27 -8.74 -23.14
C GLU A 229 2.55 -9.56 -22.98
N ILE A 230 2.45 -10.69 -22.28
CA ILE A 230 3.55 -11.63 -22.10
C ILE A 230 3.46 -12.70 -23.19
N ASP A 231 4.48 -12.79 -24.04
CA ASP A 231 4.47 -13.71 -25.18
C ASP A 231 4.71 -15.18 -24.78
N VAL A 232 3.67 -15.80 -24.23
CA VAL A 232 3.67 -17.20 -23.81
C VAL A 232 3.49 -18.13 -25.01
N LEU A 233 2.74 -17.72 -26.04
CA LEU A 233 2.53 -18.50 -27.26
C LEU A 233 3.82 -18.69 -28.06
N GLY A 234 4.67 -17.65 -28.15
CA GLY A 234 5.98 -17.74 -28.78
C GLY A 234 6.97 -18.55 -27.95
N ASP A 235 7.05 -18.28 -26.65
CA ASP A 235 7.92 -19.00 -25.72
C ASP A 235 7.27 -19.11 -24.33
N PRO A 236 6.85 -20.33 -23.91
CA PRO A 236 6.27 -20.56 -22.59
C PRO A 236 7.16 -20.13 -21.43
N THR A 237 8.49 -20.05 -21.63
CA THR A 237 9.43 -19.64 -20.58
C THR A 237 9.35 -18.16 -20.25
N ASN A 238 8.70 -17.35 -21.09
CA ASN A 238 8.43 -15.95 -20.79
C ASN A 238 7.50 -15.79 -19.58
N LEU A 239 6.66 -16.78 -19.29
CA LEU A 239 5.88 -16.77 -18.05
C LEU A 239 6.78 -16.91 -16.81
N ASP A 240 7.86 -17.71 -16.87
CA ASP A 240 8.79 -17.87 -15.74
C ASP A 240 9.52 -16.55 -15.47
N LYS A 241 9.97 -15.87 -16.52
CA LYS A 241 10.59 -14.54 -16.41
C LYS A 241 9.61 -13.52 -15.84
N ALA A 242 8.37 -13.50 -16.34
CA ALA A 242 7.34 -12.60 -15.84
C ALA A 242 7.04 -12.85 -14.35
N ASN A 243 7.04 -14.10 -13.90
CA ASN A 243 6.86 -14.45 -12.48
C ASN A 243 7.96 -13.83 -11.60
N GLU A 244 9.21 -13.88 -12.04
CA GLU A 244 10.35 -13.30 -11.32
C GLU A 244 10.36 -11.77 -11.38
N GLU A 245 10.20 -11.19 -12.57
CA GLU A 245 10.29 -9.74 -12.80
C GLU A 245 9.12 -8.96 -12.19
N LEU A 246 7.90 -9.51 -12.27
CA LEU A 246 6.69 -8.89 -11.71
C LEU A 246 6.43 -9.30 -10.26
N GLY A 247 7.17 -10.27 -9.73
CA GLY A 247 7.02 -10.75 -8.35
C GLY A 247 5.68 -11.44 -8.10
N LEU A 248 5.20 -12.25 -9.04
CA LEU A 248 3.89 -12.91 -8.97
C LEU A 248 3.83 -14.05 -7.95
N ALA A 249 4.99 -14.57 -7.55
CA ALA A 249 5.13 -15.63 -6.54
C ALA A 249 4.37 -16.93 -6.86
N PHE A 250 4.21 -17.25 -8.15
CA PHE A 250 3.65 -18.53 -8.58
C PHE A 250 4.57 -19.68 -8.20
N ASP A 251 3.97 -20.76 -7.69
CA ASP A 251 4.68 -21.99 -7.44
C ASP A 251 4.79 -22.87 -8.70
N LYS A 252 5.43 -24.04 -8.58
CA LYS A 252 5.61 -24.94 -9.74
C LYS A 252 4.29 -25.44 -10.33
N HIS A 253 3.27 -25.65 -9.50
CA HIS A 253 1.95 -26.11 -9.96
C HIS A 253 1.20 -24.99 -10.65
N ASP A 254 1.21 -23.79 -10.08
CA ASP A 254 0.65 -22.58 -10.69
C ASP A 254 1.25 -22.37 -12.08
N MET A 255 2.58 -22.44 -12.18
CA MET A 255 3.30 -22.27 -13.44
C MET A 255 2.89 -23.30 -14.49
N LEU A 256 2.74 -24.58 -14.10
CA LEU A 256 2.27 -25.62 -15.02
C LEU A 256 0.82 -25.37 -15.46
N TYR A 257 -0.04 -24.99 -14.52
CA TYR A 257 -1.46 -24.76 -14.78
C TYR A 257 -1.67 -23.55 -15.69
N TYR A 258 -1.01 -22.42 -15.42
CA TYR A 258 -1.17 -21.21 -16.22
C TYR A 258 -0.54 -21.34 -17.60
N LYS A 259 0.59 -22.04 -17.74
CA LYS A 259 1.11 -22.39 -19.08
C LYS A 259 0.09 -23.20 -19.87
N ASP A 260 -0.50 -24.25 -19.29
CA ASP A 260 -1.54 -25.02 -19.97
C ASP A 260 -2.77 -24.18 -20.32
N LEU A 261 -3.22 -23.32 -19.39
CA LEU A 261 -4.36 -22.44 -19.58
C LEU A 261 -4.18 -21.51 -20.77
N PHE A 262 -3.07 -20.78 -20.83
CA PHE A 262 -2.84 -19.79 -21.90
C PHE A 262 -2.43 -20.43 -23.23
N LEU A 263 -1.65 -21.51 -23.20
CA LEU A 263 -1.19 -22.20 -24.42
C LEU A 263 -2.29 -23.06 -25.05
N ASN A 264 -2.92 -23.92 -24.26
CA ASN A 264 -3.74 -25.01 -24.80
C ASN A 264 -5.23 -24.68 -24.79
N LYS A 265 -5.71 -24.02 -23.72
CA LYS A 265 -7.14 -23.74 -23.54
C LYS A 265 -7.55 -22.42 -24.19
N LEU A 266 -6.91 -21.32 -23.79
CA LEU A 266 -7.25 -19.97 -24.26
C LEU A 266 -6.57 -19.63 -25.59
N LYS A 267 -5.39 -20.19 -25.85
CA LYS A 267 -4.59 -19.98 -27.08
C LYS A 267 -4.33 -18.50 -27.36
N ARG A 268 -3.98 -17.74 -26.31
CA ARG A 268 -3.61 -16.33 -26.38
C ARG A 268 -2.57 -15.98 -25.33
N ASN A 269 -1.87 -14.88 -25.56
CA ASN A 269 -0.95 -14.31 -24.58
C ASN A 269 -1.73 -13.71 -23.40
N PRO A 270 -1.30 -13.93 -22.14
CA PRO A 270 -1.80 -13.20 -20.99
C PRO A 270 -1.28 -11.77 -20.97
N THR A 271 -2.04 -10.88 -20.34
CA THR A 271 -1.57 -9.55 -19.94
C THR A 271 -0.99 -9.58 -18.53
N ASP A 272 -0.09 -8.65 -18.23
CA ASP A 272 0.40 -8.41 -16.87
C ASP A 272 -0.73 -8.21 -15.86
N VAL A 273 -1.77 -7.47 -16.22
CA VAL A 273 -2.97 -7.27 -15.38
C VAL A 273 -3.66 -8.58 -15.04
N GLU A 274 -3.85 -9.47 -16.02
CA GLU A 274 -4.45 -10.80 -15.79
C GLU A 274 -3.56 -11.68 -14.90
N LEU A 275 -2.24 -11.63 -15.10
CA LEU A 275 -1.31 -12.39 -14.28
C LEU A 275 -1.29 -11.90 -12.82
N PHE A 276 -1.37 -10.58 -12.59
CA PHE A 276 -1.51 -10.04 -11.24
C PHE A 276 -2.83 -10.45 -10.58
N ASP A 277 -3.94 -10.43 -11.31
CA ASP A 277 -5.24 -10.87 -10.79
C ASP A 277 -5.20 -12.35 -10.35
N LEU A 278 -4.62 -13.21 -11.19
CA LEU A 278 -4.40 -14.62 -10.87
C LEU A 278 -3.50 -14.79 -9.65
N ALA A 279 -2.38 -14.07 -9.59
CA ALA A 279 -1.45 -14.11 -8.45
C ALA A 279 -2.10 -13.71 -7.14
N GLN A 280 -2.92 -12.66 -7.13
CA GLN A 280 -3.61 -12.22 -5.92
C GLN A 280 -4.75 -13.17 -5.52
N SER A 281 -5.54 -13.64 -6.49
CA SER A 281 -6.68 -14.52 -6.26
C SER A 281 -6.26 -15.91 -5.77
N ASP A 282 -5.17 -16.46 -6.31
CA ASP A 282 -4.67 -17.79 -5.97
C ASP A 282 -3.54 -17.78 -4.93
N SER A 283 -3.20 -16.60 -4.40
CA SER A 283 -2.31 -16.51 -3.24
C SER A 283 -2.85 -17.30 -2.03
N GLU A 284 -1.96 -17.76 -1.16
CA GLU A 284 -2.34 -18.46 0.08
C GLU A 284 -3.31 -17.62 0.92
N HIS A 285 -3.04 -16.31 1.02
CA HIS A 285 -3.85 -15.39 1.81
C HIS A 285 -5.29 -15.29 1.31
N SER A 286 -5.51 -15.36 0.00
CA SER A 286 -6.84 -15.28 -0.59
C SER A 286 -7.56 -16.62 -0.61
N ARG A 287 -6.84 -17.70 -0.95
CA ARG A 287 -7.43 -19.02 -1.20
C ARG A 287 -7.46 -19.91 0.06
N HIS A 288 -6.71 -19.55 1.10
CA HIS A 288 -6.60 -20.28 2.36
C HIS A 288 -6.29 -21.77 2.15
N TRP A 289 -5.54 -22.11 1.11
CA TRP A 289 -5.32 -23.52 0.75
C TRP A 289 -4.53 -24.27 1.84
N PHE A 290 -3.72 -23.57 2.65
CA PHE A 290 -3.06 -24.13 3.84
C PHE A 290 -4.08 -24.75 4.81
N PHE A 291 -5.20 -24.06 5.07
CA PHE A 291 -6.23 -24.52 5.98
C PHE A 291 -7.08 -25.68 5.44
N ARG A 292 -7.07 -25.86 4.11
CA ARG A 292 -7.73 -26.95 3.39
C ARG A 292 -6.81 -28.15 3.15
N GLY A 293 -5.54 -28.05 3.51
CA GLY A 293 -4.57 -29.12 3.36
C GLY A 293 -4.87 -30.34 4.24
N LYS A 294 -4.32 -31.48 3.84
CA LYS A 294 -4.29 -32.69 4.67
C LYS A 294 -3.21 -32.53 5.73
N LEU A 295 -3.59 -32.65 6.99
CA LEU A 295 -2.66 -32.50 8.10
C LEU A 295 -2.16 -33.86 8.55
N PHE A 296 -0.84 -34.08 8.51
CA PHE A 296 -0.19 -35.25 9.08
C PHE A 296 0.53 -34.85 10.37
N VAL A 297 0.20 -35.51 11.48
CA VAL A 297 0.87 -35.31 12.78
C VAL A 297 1.41 -36.67 13.22
N ASP A 298 2.72 -36.74 13.50
CA ASP A 298 3.43 -37.98 13.83
C ASP A 298 3.22 -39.11 12.81
N GLY A 299 3.21 -38.75 11.52
CA GLY A 299 2.98 -39.68 10.42
C GLY A 299 1.54 -40.19 10.29
N LYS A 300 0.59 -39.64 11.06
CA LYS A 300 -0.84 -40.00 11.00
C LYS A 300 -1.65 -38.85 10.40
N GLU A 301 -2.39 -39.15 9.33
CA GLU A 301 -3.35 -38.21 8.73
C GLU A 301 -4.46 -37.88 9.74
N ARG A 302 -4.68 -36.59 9.98
CA ARG A 302 -5.83 -36.07 10.71
C ARG A 302 -6.99 -35.96 9.73
N LYS A 303 -8.14 -36.53 10.09
CA LYS A 303 -9.37 -36.51 9.27
C LYS A 303 -10.00 -35.13 9.15
N ASP A 304 -9.61 -34.20 10.01
CA ASP A 304 -10.08 -32.83 10.08
C ASP A 304 -9.06 -31.92 9.40
N SER A 305 -9.53 -31.07 8.48
CA SER A 305 -8.75 -29.89 8.09
C SER A 305 -8.98 -28.79 9.13
N ILE A 306 -8.08 -27.79 9.20
CA ILE A 306 -8.17 -26.74 10.24
C ILE A 306 -9.49 -25.97 10.13
N THR A 307 -9.99 -25.75 8.92
CA THR A 307 -11.28 -25.08 8.67
C THR A 307 -12.47 -26.03 8.67
N ASN A 308 -12.27 -27.35 8.56
CA ASN A 308 -13.37 -28.31 8.48
C ASN A 308 -13.19 -29.41 9.54
N PRO A 309 -13.43 -29.09 10.83
CA PRO A 309 -13.43 -30.09 11.88
C PRO A 309 -14.60 -31.06 11.73
N THR A 310 -14.39 -32.31 12.13
CA THR A 310 -15.43 -33.35 12.16
C THR A 310 -16.65 -32.88 12.96
N PRO A 311 -17.86 -33.40 12.66
CA PRO A 311 -19.11 -32.98 13.31
C PRO A 311 -19.12 -33.09 14.85
N SER A 312 -18.22 -33.88 15.45
CA SER A 312 -18.02 -33.94 16.89
C SER A 312 -17.46 -32.65 17.49
N ARG A 313 -16.64 -31.89 16.75
CA ARG A 313 -16.07 -30.59 17.18
C ARG A 313 -16.94 -29.39 16.80
N LYS A 314 -17.79 -29.51 15.77
CA LYS A 314 -18.82 -28.48 15.49
C LYS A 314 -19.78 -28.31 16.66
N ARG A 315 -20.11 -29.41 17.36
CA ARG A 315 -20.98 -29.41 18.54
C ARG A 315 -20.43 -28.63 19.74
N ASP A 316 -19.10 -28.53 19.90
CA ASP A 316 -18.50 -27.76 20.99
C ASP A 316 -18.49 -26.24 20.72
N VAL A 317 -18.63 -25.82 19.45
CA VAL A 317 -18.73 -24.40 19.06
C VAL A 317 -20.21 -23.96 18.94
N GLU A 318 -21.13 -24.87 18.62
CA GLU A 318 -22.58 -24.62 18.62
C GLU A 318 -23.20 -24.46 20.02
N LEU A 319 -22.46 -24.78 21.10
CA LEU A 319 -22.91 -24.63 22.48
C LEU A 319 -22.53 -23.28 23.12
N ALA A 320 -22.13 -22.29 22.33
CA ALA A 320 -22.17 -20.89 22.74
C ALA A 320 -23.51 -20.28 22.30
N ASP A 321 -24.57 -20.59 23.06
CA ASP A 321 -25.81 -19.82 23.03
C ASP A 321 -25.49 -18.33 23.25
N ASN A 322 -25.61 -17.53 22.18
CA ASN A 322 -26.23 -16.19 22.15
C ASN A 322 -26.05 -15.53 20.77
N ASN A 323 -27.14 -15.47 19.99
CA ASN A 323 -27.43 -14.46 18.96
C ASN A 323 -26.38 -14.13 17.89
N VAL A 324 -25.61 -15.10 17.38
CA VAL A 324 -24.81 -14.89 16.16
C VAL A 324 -25.43 -15.68 15.01
N LEU A 325 -26.21 -14.99 14.17
CA LEU A 325 -26.59 -15.49 12.86
C LEU A 325 -25.37 -15.34 11.94
N LEU A 326 -24.49 -16.34 11.92
CA LEU A 326 -23.37 -16.38 10.97
C LEU A 326 -23.90 -16.90 9.63
N ILE A 327 -24.39 -16.00 8.77
CA ILE A 327 -24.66 -16.32 7.37
C ILE A 327 -23.32 -16.24 6.63
N ILE A 328 -22.67 -17.39 6.46
CA ILE A 328 -21.66 -17.56 5.43
C ILE A 328 -22.45 -17.81 4.14
N PHE A 329 -22.38 -16.88 3.18
CA PHE A 329 -22.87 -17.14 1.83
C PHE A 329 -21.90 -18.15 1.20
N ASP A 330 -22.22 -19.44 1.31
CA ASP A 330 -21.66 -20.44 0.39
C ASP A 330 -22.36 -20.23 -0.96
N VAL A 331 -21.61 -19.70 -1.92
CA VAL A 331 -21.98 -19.81 -3.32
C VAL A 331 -21.77 -21.28 -3.67
N GLU A 332 -22.86 -22.06 -3.70
CA GLU A 332 -22.85 -23.37 -4.34
C GLU A 332 -22.46 -23.16 -5.81
N VAL A 333 -21.30 -23.68 -6.20
CA VAL A 333 -20.89 -23.86 -7.61
C VAL A 333 -20.98 -25.33 -7.95
#